data_AF-A0A2Z5ENB8-F1
#
_entry.id   AF-A0A2Z5ENB8-F1
#
_cell.length_a   1.000
_cell.length_b   1.000
_cell.length_c   1.000
_cell.angle_alpha   90.00
_cell.angle_beta   90.00
_cell.angle_gamma   90.00
#
_symmetry.space_group_name_H-M   'P 1'
#
loop_
_entity.id
_entity.type
_entity.pdbx_description
1 polymer ?
#
loop_
_entity_poly.entity_id
_entity_poly.type
_entity_poly.pdbx_seq_one_letter_code
_entity_poly.pdbx_strand_id
1 'polypeptide(L)'
;EVRMNGTTGIEEIKERNGQMIAEVLEAYPEKSAKRRAKHLTRYEEGKGDCAVKSNIKSLPGVMTIRGCAYAGSKGVVWGPIKDMVHISHGPVGCGQY
;
A
#
# COMPACT_ATOMS: atom_id res chain seq x y z
N GLU A 1 9.43 8.24 29.94
CA GLU A 1 10.70 8.19 29.20
C GLU A 1 11.24 6.76 29.27
N VAL A 2 10.98 5.93 28.25
CA VAL A 2 11.49 4.55 28.19
C VAL A 2 12.61 4.54 27.16
N ARG A 3 13.86 4.57 27.62
CA ARG A 3 15.05 4.34 26.79
C ARG A 3 15.14 2.84 26.49
N MET A 4 14.95 2.44 25.23
CA MET A 4 15.17 1.07 24.77
C MET A 4 16.64 0.91 24.36
N ASN A 5 17.34 -0.08 24.94
CA ASN A 5 18.71 -0.44 24.60
C ASN A 5 18.76 -1.13 23.22
N GLY A 6 19.70 -0.70 22.37
CA GLY A 6 19.60 -0.75 20.90
C GLY A 6 19.72 -2.10 20.17
N THR A 7 19.77 -3.25 20.82
CA THR A 7 19.87 -4.56 20.12
C THR A 7 18.85 -5.60 20.57
N THR A 8 18.50 -5.68 21.86
CA THR A 8 17.36 -6.48 22.34
C THR A 8 16.03 -5.96 21.81
N GLY A 9 15.90 -4.63 21.67
CA GLY A 9 14.68 -4.02 21.15
C GLY A 9 14.36 -4.37 19.69
N ILE A 10 15.35 -4.64 18.83
CA ILE A 10 15.09 -4.84 17.39
C ILE A 10 14.42 -6.18 17.12
N GLU A 11 14.90 -7.26 17.76
CA GLU A 11 14.29 -8.59 17.62
C GLU A 11 12.90 -8.64 18.26
N GLU A 12 12.73 -8.03 19.44
CA GLU A 12 11.41 -7.87 20.08
C GLU A 12 10.43 -7.08 19.18
N ILE A 13 10.91 -6.02 18.50
CA ILE A 13 10.11 -5.25 17.54
C ILE A 13 9.71 -6.11 16.34
N LYS A 14 10.62 -6.92 15.79
CA LYS A 14 10.32 -7.82 14.66
C LYS A 14 9.27 -8.85 15.03
N GLU A 15 9.38 -9.44 16.22
CA GLU A 15 8.42 -10.42 16.73
C GLU A 15 7.05 -9.79 16.98
N ARG A 16 7.01 -8.65 17.70
CA ARG A 16 5.78 -7.86 17.92
C ARG A 16 5.10 -7.47 16.62
N ASN A 17 5.88 -7.03 15.62
CA ASN A 17 5.33 -6.68 14.30
C ASN A 17 4.77 -7.91 13.57
N GLY A 18 5.40 -9.09 13.74
CA GLY A 18 4.89 -10.35 13.21
C GLY A 18 3.54 -10.75 13.82
N GLN A 19 3.42 -10.65 15.15
CA GLN A 19 2.17 -10.90 15.87
C GLN A 19 1.07 -9.92 15.45
N MET A 20 1.38 -8.62 15.37
CA MET A 20 0.45 -7.60 14.89
C MET A 20 -0.06 -7.88 13.47
N ILE A 21 0.80 -8.35 12.55
CA ILE A 21 0.38 -8.72 11.20
C ILE A 21 -0.59 -9.90 11.24
N ALA A 22 -0.35 -10.89 12.11
CA ALA A 22 -1.23 -12.05 12.26
C ALA A 22 -2.61 -11.63 12.80
N GLU A 23 -2.65 -10.85 13.88
CA GLU A 23 -3.90 -10.32 14.47
C GLU A 23 -4.73 -9.54 13.44
N VAL A 24 -4.10 -8.70 12.63
CA VAL A 24 -4.80 -7.94 11.56
C VAL A 24 -5.33 -8.86 10.47
N LEU A 25 -4.66 -9.97 10.17
CA LEU A 25 -5.08 -10.91 9.13
C LEU A 25 -6.29 -11.76 9.55
N GLU A 26 -6.49 -12.00 10.85
CA GLU A 26 -7.65 -12.73 11.40
C GLU A 26 -8.98 -12.03 11.13
N ALA A 27 -8.98 -10.70 11.02
CA ALA A 27 -10.18 -9.94 10.69
C ALA A 27 -10.66 -10.13 9.23
N TYR A 28 -9.82 -10.69 8.35
CA TYR A 28 -10.17 -10.89 6.94
C TYR A 28 -10.76 -12.29 6.68
N PRO A 29 -11.69 -12.41 5.73
CA PRO A 29 -12.09 -13.72 5.20
C PRO A 29 -10.88 -14.47 4.62
N GLU A 30 -10.89 -15.81 4.70
CA GLU A 30 -9.74 -16.68 4.36
C GLU A 30 -9.08 -16.34 3.00
N LYS A 31 -9.89 -16.14 1.95
CA LYS A 31 -9.42 -15.78 0.60
C LYS A 31 -8.71 -14.42 0.59
N SER A 32 -9.23 -13.45 1.33
CA SER A 32 -8.67 -12.09 1.43
C SER A 32 -7.41 -12.10 2.30
N ALA A 33 -7.42 -12.82 3.42
CA ALA A 33 -6.27 -13.00 4.32
C ALA A 33 -5.07 -13.59 3.56
N LYS A 34 -5.27 -14.70 2.83
CA LYS A 34 -4.22 -15.34 2.01
C LYS A 34 -3.62 -14.41 0.96
N ARG A 35 -4.41 -13.49 0.41
CA ARG A 35 -3.92 -12.49 -0.56
C ARG A 35 -3.23 -11.32 0.14
N ARG A 36 -3.73 -10.84 1.27
CA ARG A 36 -3.14 -9.74 2.06
C ARG A 36 -1.83 -10.11 2.72
N ALA A 37 -1.67 -11.36 3.19
CA ALA A 37 -0.44 -11.86 3.78
C ALA A 37 0.78 -11.70 2.86
N LYS A 38 0.59 -11.74 1.54
CA LYS A 38 1.66 -11.52 0.55
C LYS A 38 2.12 -10.05 0.44
N HIS A 39 1.37 -9.11 1.02
CA HIS A 39 1.62 -7.66 0.96
C HIS A 39 2.07 -7.08 2.30
N LEU A 40 2.09 -7.89 3.36
CA LEU A 40 2.47 -7.48 4.72
C LEU A 40 3.65 -8.34 5.14
N THR A 41 4.80 -7.72 5.37
CA THR A 41 6.02 -8.41 5.81
C THR A 41 6.86 -7.43 6.61
N ARG A 42 7.70 -7.96 7.51
CA ARG A 42 8.69 -7.18 8.26
C ARG A 42 9.93 -6.95 7.40
N TYR A 43 10.61 -5.83 7.63
CA TYR A 43 11.92 -5.61 7.02
C TYR A 43 12.94 -6.60 7.59
N GLU A 44 13.71 -7.23 6.71
CA GLU A 44 14.86 -8.06 7.07
C GLU A 44 16.07 -7.58 6.27
N GLU A 45 17.12 -7.22 6.99
CA GLU A 45 18.37 -6.73 6.41
C GLU A 45 19.04 -7.84 5.58
N GLY A 46 19.56 -7.50 4.40
CA GLY A 46 20.24 -8.44 3.50
C GLY A 46 19.34 -9.28 2.58
N LYS A 47 18.01 -9.20 2.68
CA LYS A 47 17.10 -9.76 1.67
C LYS A 47 16.82 -8.71 0.59
N GLY A 48 17.58 -8.79 -0.51
CA GLY A 48 17.47 -7.88 -1.66
C GLY A 48 16.21 -8.07 -2.51
N ASP A 49 15.59 -9.24 -2.45
CA ASP A 49 14.32 -9.49 -3.13
C ASP A 49 13.19 -8.84 -2.35
N CYS A 50 12.35 -8.06 -3.03
CA CYS A 50 11.11 -7.52 -2.47
C CYS A 50 10.23 -8.69 -1.96
N ALA A 51 10.37 -9.04 -0.68
CA ALA A 51 9.60 -10.09 -0.02
C ALA A 51 8.08 -9.84 -0.08
N VAL A 52 7.71 -8.58 -0.34
CA VAL A 52 6.35 -8.09 -0.50
C VAL A 52 5.95 -8.17 -1.98
N LYS A 53 4.86 -8.89 -2.28
CA LYS A 53 4.25 -8.80 -3.61
C LYS A 53 3.58 -7.44 -3.78
N SER A 54 3.94 -6.75 -4.84
CA SER A 54 3.39 -5.44 -5.21
C SER A 54 2.78 -5.47 -6.61
N ASN A 55 2.18 -4.36 -7.05
CA ASN A 55 1.57 -4.21 -8.38
C ASN A 55 0.57 -5.31 -8.78
N ILE A 56 -0.24 -5.80 -7.84
CA ILE A 56 -1.39 -6.67 -8.15
C ILE A 56 -2.71 -5.97 -7.86
N LYS A 57 -3.80 -6.50 -8.42
CA LYS A 57 -5.16 -5.96 -8.24
C LYS A 57 -5.55 -5.87 -6.76
N SER A 58 -6.10 -4.73 -6.37
CA SER A 58 -6.68 -4.52 -5.03
C SER A 58 -7.80 -5.53 -4.75
N LEU A 59 -7.99 -5.85 -3.48
CA LEU A 59 -9.13 -6.67 -3.06
C LEU A 59 -10.42 -5.84 -3.10
N PRO A 60 -11.56 -6.42 -3.51
CA PRO A 60 -12.85 -5.75 -3.40
C PRO A 60 -13.21 -5.48 -1.93
N GLY A 61 -13.80 -4.31 -1.64
CA GLY A 61 -14.37 -4.01 -0.32
C GLY A 61 -13.39 -3.69 0.81
N VAL A 62 -12.08 -3.59 0.55
CA VAL A 62 -11.06 -3.34 1.61
C VAL A 62 -10.66 -1.87 1.77
N MET A 63 -11.45 -0.94 1.23
CA MET A 63 -11.16 0.51 1.25
C MET A 63 -9.72 0.83 0.84
N THR A 64 -9.35 0.45 -0.39
CA THR A 64 -8.00 0.69 -0.92
C THR A 64 -7.76 2.19 -1.11
N ILE A 65 -6.54 2.65 -0.80
CA ILE A 65 -6.12 4.05 -0.97
C ILE A 65 -5.66 4.35 -2.42
N ARG A 66 -5.87 3.40 -3.35
CA ARG A 66 -5.46 3.58 -4.76
C ARG A 66 -6.45 4.46 -5.51
N GLY A 67 -5.91 5.30 -6.41
CA GLY A 67 -6.67 5.94 -7.48
C GLY A 67 -6.83 5.06 -8.72
N CYS A 68 -7.08 5.69 -9.86
CA CYS A 68 -7.23 5.04 -11.16
C CYS A 68 -6.15 5.52 -12.17
N ALA A 69 -6.07 4.85 -13.33
CA ALA A 69 -5.12 5.21 -14.38
C ALA A 69 -5.33 6.64 -14.92
N TYR A 70 -6.57 7.14 -14.95
CA TYR A 70 -6.85 8.52 -15.34
C TYR A 70 -6.21 9.54 -14.38
N ALA A 71 -6.29 9.31 -13.06
CA ALA A 71 -5.63 10.17 -12.08
C ALA A 71 -4.10 10.19 -12.27
N GLY A 72 -3.50 9.03 -12.57
CA GLY A 72 -2.06 8.93 -12.87
C GLY A 72 -1.65 9.62 -14.17
N SER A 73 -2.45 9.52 -15.23
CA SER A 73 -2.14 10.16 -16.51
C SER A 73 -2.45 11.66 -16.48
N LYS A 74 -3.73 12.02 -16.35
CA LYS A 74 -4.19 13.42 -16.43
C LYS A 74 -3.81 14.21 -15.19
N GLY A 75 -4.04 13.67 -14.00
CA GLY A 75 -3.84 14.41 -12.75
C GLY A 75 -2.37 14.63 -12.41
N VAL A 76 -1.51 13.65 -12.69
CA VAL A 76 -0.10 13.69 -12.27
C VAL A 76 0.84 14.07 -13.41
N VAL A 77 0.77 13.40 -14.56
CA VAL A 77 1.79 13.57 -15.62
C VAL A 77 1.42 14.67 -16.61
N TRP A 78 0.22 14.65 -17.17
CA TRP A 78 -0.20 15.61 -18.20
C TRP A 78 -0.66 16.95 -17.62
N GLY A 79 -1.37 16.95 -16.49
CA GLY A 79 -1.97 18.14 -15.87
C GLY A 79 -1.01 19.30 -15.62
N PRO A 80 0.25 19.08 -15.18
CA PRO A 80 1.21 20.16 -14.98
C PRO A 80 1.72 20.88 -16.24
N ILE A 81 1.41 20.39 -17.45
CA ILE A 81 1.81 21.05 -18.70
C ILE A 81 0.91 22.28 -18.93
N LYS A 82 1.47 23.47 -18.67
CA LYS A 82 0.73 24.75 -18.56
C LYS A 82 0.27 25.36 -19.88
N ASP A 83 0.88 24.98 -21.00
CA ASP A 83 0.66 25.53 -22.34
C ASP A 83 -0.20 24.61 -23.23
N MET A 84 -0.85 23.63 -22.62
CA MET A 84 -1.77 22.71 -23.27
C MET A 84 -3.13 22.70 -22.56
N VAL A 85 -4.20 22.51 -23.33
CA VAL A 85 -5.53 22.27 -22.80
C VAL A 85 -5.77 20.76 -22.71
N HIS A 86 -5.90 20.23 -21.48
CA HIS A 86 -6.15 18.81 -21.22
C HIS A 86 -7.65 18.54 -21.07
N ILE A 87 -8.27 18.02 -22.13
CA ILE A 87 -9.71 17.71 -22.13
C ILE A 87 -9.97 16.40 -21.39
N SER A 88 -10.77 16.45 -20.33
CA SER A 88 -11.23 15.27 -19.60
C SER A 88 -12.45 14.69 -20.30
N HIS A 89 -12.23 13.78 -21.26
CA HIS A 89 -13.32 13.21 -22.06
C HIS A 89 -14.10 12.15 -21.30
N GLY A 90 -15.32 12.48 -20.87
CA GLY A 90 -16.20 11.60 -20.13
C GLY A 90 -17.23 12.39 -19.31
N PRO A 91 -17.93 11.74 -18.36
CA PRO A 91 -18.81 12.41 -17.42
C PRO A 91 -18.07 13.44 -16.54
N VAL A 92 -18.82 14.38 -15.97
CA VAL A 92 -18.27 15.53 -15.21
C VAL A 92 -17.43 15.14 -13.97
N GLY A 93 -17.65 13.96 -13.39
CA GLY A 93 -17.05 13.56 -12.11
C GLY A 93 -15.51 13.63 -12.09
N CYS A 94 -14.84 13.02 -13.07
CA CYS A 94 -13.38 12.90 -13.06
C CYS A 94 -12.64 14.23 -13.32
N GLY A 95 -13.29 15.21 -13.93
CA GLY A 95 -12.67 16.51 -14.21
C GLY A 95 -12.71 17.45 -13.02
N GLN A 96 -13.69 17.25 -12.13
CA GLN A 96 -13.98 18.12 -10.99
C GLN A 96 -13.19 17.76 -9.72
N TYR A 97 -12.91 16.48 -9.51
CA TYR A 97 -12.11 15.95 -8.38
C TYR A 97 -10.67 15.70 -8.80
#